data_AF-A0A9N9IQQ7-F1
#
_entry.id   AF-A0A9N9IQQ7-F1
#
_cell.length_a   1.000
_cell.length_b   1.000
_cell.length_c   1.000
_cell.angle_alpha   90.00
_cell.angle_beta   90.00
_cell.angle_gamma   90.00
#
_symmetry.space_group_name_H-M   'P 1'
#
loop_
_entity.id
_entity.type
_entity.pdbx_description
1 polymer ?
#
loop_
_entity_poly.entity_id
_entity_poly.type
_entity_poly.pdbx_seq_one_letter_code
_entity_poly.pdbx_strand_id
1 'polypeptide(L)'
;PEKSTFESRRRDRCKAENDKFNPDHYIADFMGVQDIKHLLKYKTEWTKKLKRAQQNDTNGTNNTEVNSMNLKGDSEKIEQLGAIRHPNTIGLSEVEDIRLTTENHKNNINDAEDILKFTEKEKSMMLNLPNKDYILQDVKSIYFGLADLLFAYSYNHRVCEGETTVESAWTIGKISPTISCLERFTTLRETIISLFRRSLAYPCYRNFELSQKCLEDVYVLMKLGRRAILKVLLEMKDIFDHSDVYYIYSKIWLDDYCIWCQTKASDKVIRSLAHQLHHYKVSKSDIGWHLEEYEQLALEDQTMG
;
A
#
# COMPACT_ATOMS: atom_id res chain seq x y z
N PRO A 1 -7.99 -13.56 24.40
CA PRO A 1 -7.79 -12.22 23.78
C PRO A 1 -8.46 -11.09 24.58
N GLU A 2 -9.68 -11.32 25.11
CA GLU A 2 -10.50 -10.24 25.70
C GLU A 2 -9.95 -9.63 27.00
N LYS A 3 -9.12 -10.35 27.75
CA LYS A 3 -8.50 -9.86 29.01
C LYS A 3 -7.13 -9.22 28.80
N SER A 4 -6.60 -9.23 27.58
CA SER A 4 -5.24 -8.78 27.27
C SER A 4 -5.23 -7.29 26.92
N THR A 5 -4.34 -6.52 27.54
CA THR A 5 -4.10 -5.10 27.19
C THR A 5 -3.24 -4.97 25.94
N PHE A 6 -3.11 -3.77 25.38
CA PHE A 6 -2.22 -3.54 24.24
C PHE A 6 -0.75 -3.85 24.57
N GLU A 7 -0.30 -3.49 25.78
CA GLU A 7 1.06 -3.74 26.26
C GLU A 7 1.29 -5.24 26.50
N SER A 8 0.29 -5.95 27.05
CA SER A 8 0.42 -7.40 27.25
C SER A 8 0.49 -8.12 25.91
N ARG A 9 -0.36 -7.77 24.93
CA ARG A 9 -0.33 -8.33 23.57
C ARG A 9 1.01 -8.12 22.90
N ARG A 10 1.59 -6.92 23.02
CA ARG A 10 2.91 -6.61 22.45
C ARG A 10 4.01 -7.48 23.04
N ARG A 11 4.04 -7.59 24.37
CA ARG A 11 5.01 -8.44 25.07
C ARG A 11 4.85 -9.92 24.68
N ASP A 12 3.62 -10.42 24.67
CA ASP A 12 3.32 -11.81 24.30
C ASP A 12 3.71 -12.10 22.84
N ARG A 13 3.44 -11.14 21.93
CA ARG A 13 3.86 -11.20 20.52
C ARG A 13 5.38 -11.26 20.39
N CYS A 14 6.13 -10.35 21.02
CA CYS A 14 7.58 -10.33 20.95
C CYS A 14 8.19 -11.64 21.49
N LYS A 15 7.65 -12.17 22.59
CA LYS A 15 8.05 -13.47 23.14
C LYS A 15 7.76 -14.60 22.14
N ALA A 16 6.54 -14.67 21.60
CA ALA A 16 6.17 -15.70 20.64
C ALA A 16 6.98 -15.64 19.34
N GLU A 17 7.38 -14.45 18.89
CA GLU A 17 8.28 -14.27 17.74
C GLU A 17 9.68 -14.80 18.03
N ASN A 18 10.24 -14.49 19.21
CA ASN A 18 11.54 -15.03 19.63
C ASN A 18 11.50 -16.56 19.74
N ASP A 19 10.46 -17.11 20.36
CA ASP A 19 10.28 -18.54 20.52
C ASP A 19 10.06 -19.26 19.18
N LYS A 20 9.49 -18.57 18.18
CA LYS A 20 9.19 -19.13 16.86
C LYS A 20 10.35 -19.05 15.88
N PHE A 21 11.21 -18.04 16.01
CA PHE A 21 12.35 -17.87 15.11
C PHE A 21 13.27 -19.09 15.17
N ASN A 22 13.69 -19.56 13.98
CA ASN A 22 14.55 -20.72 13.84
C ASN A 22 15.76 -20.30 12.97
N PRO A 23 16.96 -20.18 13.57
CA PRO A 23 18.17 -19.79 12.84
C PRO A 23 18.51 -20.72 11.68
N ASP A 24 18.41 -22.04 11.87
CA ASP A 24 18.77 -23.03 10.85
C ASP A 24 17.88 -22.90 9.59
N HIS A 25 16.58 -22.68 9.79
CA HIS A 25 15.64 -22.48 8.69
C HIS A 25 15.91 -21.14 7.98
N TYR A 26 16.19 -20.08 8.75
CA TYR A 26 16.57 -18.79 8.17
C TYR A 26 17.85 -18.91 7.31
N ILE A 27 18.87 -19.60 7.82
CA ILE A 27 20.12 -19.87 7.10
C ILE A 27 19.85 -20.69 5.84
N ALA A 28 19.01 -21.73 5.91
CA ALA A 28 18.65 -22.53 4.75
C ALA A 28 18.04 -21.67 3.63
N ASP A 29 17.10 -20.77 3.97
CA ASP A 29 16.48 -19.85 3.01
C ASP A 29 17.44 -18.77 2.50
N PHE A 30 18.40 -18.35 3.32
CA PHE A 30 19.46 -17.43 2.92
C PHE A 30 20.39 -18.06 1.88
N MET A 31 20.84 -19.30 2.13
CA MET A 31 21.70 -20.05 1.21
C MET A 31 20.94 -20.49 -0.06
N GLY A 32 19.65 -20.78 0.09
CA GLY A 32 18.71 -21.17 -0.98
C GLY A 32 18.18 -20.02 -1.84
N VAL A 33 18.83 -18.85 -1.87
CA VAL A 33 18.31 -17.65 -2.55
C VAL A 33 17.98 -17.86 -4.05
N GLN A 34 18.59 -18.84 -4.71
CA GLN A 34 18.26 -19.16 -6.11
C GLN A 34 16.81 -19.63 -6.27
N ASP A 35 16.26 -20.33 -5.28
CA ASP A 35 14.91 -20.89 -5.32
C ASP A 35 13.85 -19.78 -5.33
N ILE A 36 14.11 -18.68 -4.61
CA ILE A 36 13.19 -17.53 -4.50
C ILE A 36 13.51 -16.40 -5.47
N LYS A 37 14.50 -16.56 -6.36
CA LYS A 37 14.94 -15.49 -7.28
C LYS A 37 13.82 -14.99 -8.19
N HIS A 38 12.90 -15.87 -8.56
CA HIS A 38 11.71 -15.51 -9.34
C HIS A 38 10.80 -14.56 -8.54
N LEU A 39 10.57 -14.83 -7.26
CA LEU A 39 9.80 -13.99 -6.33
C LEU A 39 10.43 -12.61 -6.11
N LEU A 40 11.76 -12.55 -6.00
CA LEU A 40 12.49 -11.28 -5.84
C LEU A 40 12.41 -10.40 -7.10
N LYS A 41 12.41 -11.02 -8.28
CA LYS A 41 12.31 -10.33 -9.57
C LYS A 41 10.87 -10.01 -9.97
N TYR A 42 9.90 -10.71 -9.40
CA TYR A 42 8.49 -10.56 -9.69
C TYR A 42 8.06 -9.09 -9.57
N LYS A 43 7.37 -8.60 -10.61
CA LYS A 43 6.79 -7.26 -10.68
C LYS A 43 5.28 -7.37 -10.54
N THR A 44 4.80 -6.94 -9.39
CA THR A 44 3.38 -6.88 -9.05
C THR A 44 2.60 -6.09 -10.11
N GLU A 45 1.34 -6.47 -10.32
CA GLU A 45 0.42 -5.70 -11.18
C GLU A 45 0.31 -4.25 -10.71
N TRP A 46 0.42 -4.01 -9.40
CA TRP A 46 0.46 -2.67 -8.81
C TRP A 46 1.66 -1.85 -9.29
N THR A 47 2.85 -2.45 -9.36
CA THR A 47 4.04 -1.77 -9.91
C THR A 47 3.84 -1.42 -11.38
N LYS A 48 3.26 -2.33 -12.17
CA LYS A 48 2.96 -2.08 -13.58
C LYS A 48 1.96 -0.93 -13.74
N LYS A 49 0.89 -0.91 -12.92
CA LYS A 49 -0.12 0.16 -12.90
C LYS A 49 0.47 1.51 -12.50
N LEU A 50 1.34 1.56 -11.49
CA LEU A 50 2.00 2.80 -11.07
C LEU A 50 2.86 3.37 -12.20
N LYS A 51 3.64 2.53 -12.89
CA LYS A 51 4.45 2.97 -14.03
C LYS A 51 3.59 3.54 -15.16
N ARG A 52 2.47 2.89 -15.49
CA ARG A 52 1.52 3.38 -16.50
C ARG A 52 0.93 4.73 -16.11
N ALA A 53 0.52 4.89 -14.85
CA ALA A 53 0.02 6.17 -14.35
C ALA A 53 1.06 7.30 -14.47
N GLN A 54 2.33 7.04 -14.10
CA GLN A 54 3.40 8.02 -14.21
C GLN A 54 3.76 8.39 -15.66
N GLN A 55 3.67 7.43 -16.59
CA GLN A 55 3.89 7.69 -18.02
C GLN A 55 2.79 8.58 -18.60
N ASN A 56 1.53 8.35 -18.21
CA ASN A 56 0.40 9.19 -18.62
C ASN A 56 0.56 10.63 -18.11
N ASP A 57 0.98 10.82 -16.86
CA ASP A 57 1.24 12.14 -16.28
C ASP A 57 2.36 12.90 -17.05
N THR A 58 3.41 12.18 -17.44
CA THR A 58 4.55 12.77 -18.17
C THR A 58 4.16 13.17 -19.59
N ASN A 59 3.41 12.32 -20.30
CA ASN A 59 2.92 12.60 -21.65
C ASN A 59 1.89 13.75 -21.67
N GLY A 60 1.02 13.84 -20.66
CA GLY A 60 0.10 14.95 -20.49
C GLY A 60 0.81 16.29 -20.27
N THR A 61 1.91 16.30 -19.50
CA THR A 61 2.71 17.51 -19.24
C THR A 61 3.41 18.00 -20.53
N ASN A 62 4.03 17.10 -21.28
CA ASN A 62 4.69 17.43 -22.56
C ASN A 62 3.71 17.98 -23.61
N ASN A 63 2.49 17.42 -23.71
CA ASN A 63 1.46 17.93 -24.63
C ASN A 63 0.94 19.32 -24.23
N THR A 64 0.97 19.66 -22.94
CA THR A 64 0.56 20.98 -22.44
C THR A 64 1.62 22.04 -22.75
N GLU A 65 2.91 21.69 -22.71
CA GLU A 65 4.02 22.57 -23.09
C GLU A 65 4.11 22.78 -24.61
N VAL A 66 3.82 21.78 -25.43
CA VAL A 66 3.76 21.93 -26.90
C VAL A 66 2.58 22.82 -27.32
N ASN A 67 1.44 22.72 -26.64
CA ASN A 67 0.29 23.59 -26.91
C ASN A 67 0.46 25.03 -26.42
N SER A 68 1.29 25.29 -25.40
CA SER A 68 1.61 26.66 -24.98
C SER A 68 2.62 27.36 -25.90
N MET A 69 3.42 26.61 -26.67
CA MET A 69 4.28 27.17 -27.72
C MET A 69 3.54 27.53 -29.01
N ASN A 70 2.34 26.97 -29.26
CA ASN A 70 1.51 27.28 -30.44
C ASN A 70 0.60 28.50 -30.28
N LEU A 71 0.63 29.20 -29.13
CA LEU A 71 -0.15 30.44 -28.89
C LEU A 71 0.66 31.74 -29.05
N LYS A 72 1.91 31.67 -29.55
CA LYS A 72 2.72 32.86 -29.87
C LYS A 72 2.51 33.41 -31.29
N GLY A 73 1.44 32.98 -31.98
CA GLY A 73 1.16 33.34 -33.37
C GLY A 73 0.33 34.62 -33.59
N ASP A 74 -0.51 35.03 -32.65
CA ASP A 74 -1.48 36.12 -32.87
C ASP A 74 -1.50 37.12 -31.70
N SER A 75 -0.37 37.78 -31.42
CA SER A 75 -0.31 38.91 -30.50
C SER A 75 0.26 40.17 -31.17
N GLU A 76 -0.37 40.60 -32.26
CA GLU A 76 -0.22 41.96 -32.78
C GLU A 76 -1.59 42.50 -33.21
N LYS A 77 -2.37 42.92 -32.20
CA LYS A 77 -3.38 44.00 -32.25
C LYS A 77 -4.25 43.87 -31.00
N ILE A 78 -3.99 44.71 -30.02
CA ILE A 78 -4.94 45.52 -29.23
C ILE A 78 -4.06 46.18 -28.16
N GLU A 79 -3.36 47.22 -28.58
CA GLU A 79 -2.92 48.29 -27.68
C GLU A 79 -3.58 49.54 -28.24
N GLN A 80 -4.68 49.97 -27.60
CA GLN A 80 -5.06 51.36 -27.38
C GLN A 80 -6.48 51.47 -26.84
N LEU A 81 -6.63 52.35 -25.84
CA LEU A 81 -7.85 52.84 -25.18
C LEU A 81 -8.36 51.88 -24.09
N GLY A 82 -8.49 52.26 -22.82
CA GLY A 82 -8.47 53.56 -22.16
C GLY A 82 -9.31 53.40 -20.88
N ALA A 83 -8.84 53.96 -19.77
CA ALA A 83 -9.40 53.82 -18.43
C ALA A 83 -10.92 54.12 -18.32
N ILE A 84 -11.60 53.54 -17.31
CA ILE A 84 -12.45 54.20 -16.29
C ILE A 84 -13.45 53.24 -15.56
N ARG A 85 -13.41 53.30 -14.21
CA ARG A 85 -14.45 53.11 -13.16
C ARG A 85 -14.99 51.74 -12.70
N HIS A 86 -15.28 51.80 -11.39
CA HIS A 86 -15.82 50.91 -10.36
C HIS A 86 -17.30 50.46 -10.56
N PRO A 87 -17.93 49.69 -9.63
CA PRO A 87 -18.55 48.38 -9.90
C PRO A 87 -20.09 48.38 -9.98
N ASN A 88 -20.61 47.21 -10.35
CA ASN A 88 -21.97 46.66 -10.23
C ASN A 88 -22.95 46.74 -11.42
N THR A 89 -23.47 45.53 -11.69
CA THR A 89 -24.72 45.14 -12.37
C THR A 89 -24.69 45.06 -13.90
N ILE A 90 -24.82 43.84 -14.42
CA ILE A 90 -25.58 43.34 -15.61
C ILE A 90 -25.39 41.81 -15.52
N GLY A 91 -26.41 40.96 -15.49
CA GLY A 91 -27.50 40.83 -16.44
C GLY A 91 -27.22 39.59 -17.29
N LEU A 92 -28.14 38.63 -17.30
CA LEU A 92 -28.04 37.40 -18.09
C LEU A 92 -27.92 37.72 -19.59
N SER A 93 -26.75 37.52 -20.18
CA SER A 93 -26.54 37.11 -21.58
C SER A 93 -25.06 37.21 -21.92
N GLU A 94 -24.33 36.11 -21.76
CA GLU A 94 -23.09 35.79 -22.50
C GLU A 94 -22.67 34.37 -22.09
N VAL A 95 -23.43 33.41 -22.63
CA VAL A 95 -23.15 31.97 -22.53
C VAL A 95 -22.59 31.56 -23.88
N GLU A 96 -21.30 31.79 -24.16
CA GLU A 96 -20.67 31.03 -25.26
C GLU A 96 -19.15 30.81 -25.23
N ASP A 97 -18.36 31.40 -24.32
CA ASP A 97 -16.87 31.27 -24.39
C ASP A 97 -16.19 30.44 -23.29
N ILE A 98 -16.88 29.48 -22.65
CA ILE A 98 -16.25 28.54 -21.69
C ILE A 98 -16.48 27.09 -22.11
N ARG A 99 -16.06 26.72 -23.33
CA ARG A 99 -16.09 25.32 -23.80
C ARG A 99 -14.74 24.72 -24.21
N LEU A 100 -13.64 25.48 -24.20
CA LEU A 100 -12.35 24.99 -24.73
C LEU A 100 -11.30 24.60 -23.66
N THR A 101 -11.60 24.68 -22.36
CA THR A 101 -10.65 24.28 -21.29
C THR A 101 -11.09 23.09 -20.44
N THR A 102 -12.32 22.58 -20.64
CA THR A 102 -12.87 21.47 -19.85
C THR A 102 -12.70 20.09 -20.48
N GLU A 103 -12.38 19.99 -21.77
CA GLU A 103 -12.21 18.70 -22.45
C GLU A 103 -10.84 18.05 -22.19
N ASN A 104 -9.76 18.85 -22.14
CA ASN A 104 -8.42 18.31 -21.86
C ASN A 104 -8.23 17.85 -20.41
N HIS A 105 -8.98 18.40 -19.45
CA HIS A 105 -8.99 17.89 -18.06
C HIS A 105 -9.87 16.63 -17.91
N LYS A 106 -10.90 16.45 -18.75
CA LYS A 106 -11.73 15.23 -18.72
C LYS A 106 -11.02 14.02 -19.33
N ASN A 107 -10.25 14.21 -20.41
CA ASN A 107 -9.58 13.10 -21.07
C ASN A 107 -8.46 12.46 -20.23
N ASN A 108 -7.72 13.25 -19.43
CA ASN A 108 -6.67 12.72 -18.55
C ASN A 108 -7.23 12.02 -17.29
N ILE A 109 -8.41 12.41 -16.82
CA ILE A 109 -9.10 11.74 -15.70
C ILE A 109 -9.63 10.36 -16.14
N ASN A 110 -10.14 10.25 -17.37
CA ASN A 110 -10.71 9.01 -17.89
C ASN A 110 -9.69 7.86 -18.00
N ASP A 111 -8.44 8.14 -18.41
CA ASP A 111 -7.41 7.10 -18.57
C ASP A 111 -6.81 6.65 -17.22
N ALA A 112 -6.69 7.56 -16.24
CA ALA A 112 -6.28 7.22 -14.88
C ALA A 112 -7.38 6.47 -14.10
N GLU A 113 -8.66 6.79 -14.35
CA GLU A 113 -9.81 6.06 -13.81
C GLU A 113 -9.94 4.63 -14.37
N ASP A 114 -9.52 4.39 -15.61
CA ASP A 114 -9.58 3.06 -16.21
C ASP A 114 -8.57 2.08 -15.60
N ILE A 115 -7.36 2.54 -15.24
CA ILE A 115 -6.30 1.70 -14.65
C ILE A 115 -6.72 1.06 -13.30
N LEU A 116 -7.57 1.76 -12.53
CA LEU A 116 -8.04 1.35 -11.21
C LEU A 116 -9.57 1.25 -11.14
N LYS A 117 -10.20 0.77 -12.21
CA LYS A 117 -11.63 0.48 -12.23
C LYS A 117 -11.97 -0.68 -11.30
N PHE A 118 -13.10 -0.57 -10.60
CA PHE A 118 -13.66 -1.66 -9.80
C PHE A 118 -14.45 -2.62 -10.68
N THR A 119 -14.23 -3.91 -10.48
CA THR A 119 -15.01 -5.01 -11.04
C THR A 119 -16.41 -5.03 -10.43
N GLU A 120 -17.34 -5.73 -11.08
CA GLU A 120 -18.70 -5.89 -10.54
C GLU A 120 -18.71 -6.64 -9.20
N LYS A 121 -17.81 -7.61 -9.02
CA LYS A 121 -17.61 -8.29 -7.73
C LYS A 121 -17.22 -7.31 -6.64
N GLU A 122 -16.21 -6.47 -6.88
CA GLU A 122 -15.77 -5.46 -5.91
C GLU A 122 -16.86 -4.43 -5.60
N LYS A 123 -17.62 -3.98 -6.61
CA LYS A 123 -18.76 -3.09 -6.41
C LYS A 123 -19.83 -3.72 -5.53
N SER A 124 -20.18 -4.98 -5.80
CA SER A 124 -21.13 -5.74 -4.98
C SER A 124 -20.64 -5.88 -3.54
N MET A 125 -19.36 -6.19 -3.34
CA MET A 125 -18.76 -6.25 -2.00
C MET A 125 -18.84 -4.91 -1.27
N MET A 126 -18.57 -3.79 -1.95
CA MET A 126 -18.68 -2.46 -1.36
C MET A 126 -20.12 -2.11 -0.95
N LEU A 127 -21.11 -2.50 -1.76
CA LEU A 127 -22.53 -2.29 -1.44
C LEU A 127 -22.99 -3.11 -0.23
N ASN A 128 -22.40 -4.29 -0.03
CA ASN A 128 -22.72 -5.20 1.08
C ASN A 128 -21.99 -4.85 2.39
N LEU A 129 -21.14 -3.83 2.40
CA LEU A 129 -20.47 -3.39 3.62
C LEU A 129 -21.47 -2.78 4.61
N PRO A 130 -21.29 -2.98 5.92
CA PRO A 130 -22.11 -2.33 6.94
C PRO A 130 -22.11 -0.80 6.80
N ASN A 131 -23.27 -0.17 6.96
CA ASN A 131 -23.35 1.28 7.00
C ASN A 131 -22.95 1.78 8.40
N LYS A 132 -21.69 2.21 8.53
CA LYS A 132 -21.10 2.74 9.77
C LYS A 132 -20.46 4.11 9.51
N ASP A 133 -20.59 5.02 10.46
CA ASP A 133 -19.80 6.25 10.51
C ASP A 133 -18.84 6.20 11.70
N TYR A 134 -17.62 6.70 11.51
CA TYR A 134 -16.53 6.59 12.48
C TYR A 134 -16.14 7.93 13.06
N ILE A 135 -16.08 7.97 14.40
CA ILE A 135 -15.47 9.05 15.17
C ILE A 135 -14.15 8.52 15.74
N LEU A 136 -13.04 8.94 15.15
CA LEU A 136 -11.72 8.37 15.41
C LEU A 136 -10.90 9.30 16.32
N GLN A 137 -10.35 8.73 17.40
CA GLN A 137 -9.46 9.47 18.30
C GLN A 137 -8.00 9.34 17.88
N ASP A 138 -7.51 8.11 17.64
CA ASP A 138 -6.13 7.87 17.20
C ASP A 138 -6.09 7.38 15.75
N VAL A 139 -6.12 8.35 14.83
CA VAL A 139 -6.05 8.08 13.40
C VAL A 139 -4.67 7.53 13.00
N LYS A 140 -3.60 7.88 13.72
CA LYS A 140 -2.23 7.51 13.37
C LYS A 140 -2.03 5.99 13.45
N SER A 141 -2.54 5.37 14.51
CA SER A 141 -2.47 3.92 14.69
C SER A 141 -3.18 3.12 13.59
N ILE A 142 -4.25 3.68 13.01
CA ILE A 142 -5.02 3.06 11.92
C ILE A 142 -4.19 3.04 10.63
N TYR A 143 -3.47 4.12 10.33
CA TYR A 143 -2.55 4.13 9.18
C TYR A 143 -1.38 3.16 9.35
N PHE A 144 -0.89 2.94 10.56
CA PHE A 144 0.12 1.90 10.81
C PHE A 144 -0.44 0.50 10.69
N GLY A 145 -1.66 0.25 11.17
CA GLY A 145 -2.38 -1.01 10.92
C GLY A 145 -2.66 -1.23 9.43
N LEU A 146 -2.93 -0.17 8.67
CA LEU A 146 -3.04 -0.25 7.21
C LEU A 146 -1.70 -0.67 6.57
N ALA A 147 -0.58 -0.05 6.97
CA ALA A 147 0.74 -0.43 6.47
C ALA A 147 1.07 -1.90 6.77
N ASP A 148 0.67 -2.37 7.96
CA ASP A 148 0.77 -3.76 8.37
C ASP A 148 -0.01 -4.72 7.45
N LEU A 149 -1.31 -4.45 7.24
CA LEU A 149 -2.15 -5.26 6.35
C LEU A 149 -1.62 -5.29 4.92
N LEU A 150 -1.20 -4.14 4.39
CA LEU A 150 -0.66 -4.04 3.04
C LEU A 150 0.66 -4.80 2.89
N PHE A 151 1.51 -4.83 3.92
CA PHE A 151 2.74 -5.63 3.89
C PHE A 151 2.42 -7.13 3.86
N ALA A 152 1.51 -7.58 4.73
CA ALA A 152 1.11 -8.98 4.79
C ALA A 152 0.49 -9.45 3.46
N TYR A 153 -0.35 -8.62 2.84
CA TYR A 153 -0.85 -8.85 1.48
C TYR A 153 0.27 -8.88 0.45
N SER A 154 1.17 -7.89 0.45
CA SER A 154 2.25 -7.79 -0.54
C SER A 154 3.18 -9.01 -0.47
N TYR A 155 3.43 -9.51 0.74
CA TYR A 155 4.16 -10.75 0.94
C TYR A 155 3.45 -11.95 0.32
N ASN A 156 2.17 -12.16 0.64
CA ASN A 156 1.39 -13.25 0.04
C ASN A 156 1.33 -13.13 -1.50
N HIS A 157 1.06 -11.93 -2.01
CA HIS A 157 0.97 -11.66 -3.44
C HIS A 157 2.31 -11.92 -4.15
N ARG A 158 3.46 -11.66 -3.52
CA ARG A 158 4.75 -12.05 -4.10
C ARG A 158 4.93 -13.56 -4.11
N VAL A 159 4.75 -14.21 -2.96
CA VAL A 159 4.99 -15.65 -2.80
C VAL A 159 4.08 -16.50 -3.69
N CYS A 160 2.85 -16.04 -3.93
CA CYS A 160 1.91 -16.71 -4.81
C CYS A 160 1.83 -16.08 -6.21
N GLU A 161 2.75 -15.16 -6.55
CA GLU A 161 2.84 -14.49 -7.86
C GLU A 161 1.52 -13.87 -8.37
N GLY A 162 0.68 -13.40 -7.44
CA GLY A 162 -0.62 -12.76 -7.69
C GLY A 162 -1.82 -13.70 -7.61
N GLU A 163 -1.61 -15.00 -7.41
CA GLU A 163 -2.71 -15.95 -7.20
C GLU A 163 -3.04 -16.11 -5.71
N THR A 164 -4.31 -16.36 -5.40
CA THR A 164 -4.72 -16.70 -4.03
C THR A 164 -4.71 -18.21 -3.85
N THR A 165 -4.15 -18.68 -2.73
CA THR A 165 -4.08 -20.10 -2.37
C THR A 165 -4.81 -20.37 -1.05
N VAL A 166 -4.97 -21.64 -0.69
CA VAL A 166 -5.54 -22.05 0.61
C VAL A 166 -4.72 -21.54 1.80
N GLU A 167 -3.43 -21.30 1.61
CA GLU A 167 -2.52 -20.77 2.63
C GLU A 167 -2.51 -19.24 2.68
N SER A 168 -3.22 -18.54 1.78
CA SER A 168 -3.16 -17.08 1.72
C SER A 168 -3.77 -16.42 2.96
N ALA A 169 -4.92 -16.91 3.44
CA ALA A 169 -5.52 -16.41 4.67
C ALA A 169 -4.60 -16.63 5.88
N TRP A 170 -3.95 -17.80 5.97
CA TRP A 170 -2.99 -18.11 7.02
C TRP A 170 -1.74 -17.22 6.93
N THR A 171 -1.17 -17.07 5.74
CA THR A 171 0.06 -16.29 5.51
C THR A 171 -0.15 -14.82 5.86
N ILE A 172 -1.21 -14.21 5.33
CA ILE A 172 -1.57 -12.82 5.63
C ILE A 172 -1.85 -12.67 7.13
N GLY A 173 -2.65 -13.58 7.70
CA GLY A 173 -3.03 -13.53 9.11
C GLY A 173 -1.85 -13.72 10.05
N LYS A 174 -0.86 -14.55 9.70
CA LYS A 174 0.35 -14.75 10.49
C LYS A 174 1.33 -13.61 10.35
N ILE A 175 1.49 -13.01 9.17
CA ILE A 175 2.44 -11.91 8.99
C ILE A 175 1.93 -10.65 9.67
N SER A 176 0.63 -10.35 9.60
CA SER A 176 0.06 -9.14 10.20
C SER A 176 -0.12 -9.26 11.72
N PRO A 177 0.58 -8.44 12.56
CA PRO A 177 0.31 -8.38 13.99
C PRO A 177 -1.07 -7.84 14.34
N THR A 178 -1.63 -6.95 13.50
CA THR A 178 -3.00 -6.44 13.68
C THR A 178 -3.99 -7.61 13.67
N ILE A 179 -3.77 -8.60 12.80
CA ILE A 179 -4.61 -9.80 12.72
C ILE A 179 -4.20 -10.84 13.79
N SER A 180 -2.94 -11.30 13.79
CA SER A 180 -2.53 -12.44 14.63
C SER A 180 -2.55 -12.16 16.12
N CYS A 181 -2.26 -10.91 16.51
CA CYS A 181 -2.01 -10.53 17.89
C CYS A 181 -2.92 -9.40 18.38
N LEU A 182 -3.79 -8.87 17.50
CA LEU A 182 -4.63 -7.70 17.79
C LEU A 182 -3.79 -6.52 18.32
N GLU A 183 -2.61 -6.35 17.73
CA GLU A 183 -1.62 -5.31 18.04
C GLU A 183 -2.11 -3.95 17.53
N ARG A 184 -1.74 -2.88 18.25
CA ARG A 184 -1.93 -1.51 17.81
C ARG A 184 -0.60 -0.79 17.88
N PHE A 185 -0.13 -0.28 16.74
CA PHE A 185 1.16 0.39 16.65
C PHE A 185 1.09 1.86 17.02
N THR A 186 2.16 2.36 17.64
CA THR A 186 2.33 3.78 18.00
C THR A 186 3.42 4.45 17.15
N THR A 187 4.34 3.67 16.58
CA THR A 187 5.44 4.16 15.75
C THR A 187 5.64 3.31 14.50
N LEU A 188 6.13 3.96 13.43
CA LEU A 188 6.43 3.31 12.17
C LEU A 188 7.54 2.26 12.32
N ARG A 189 8.57 2.55 13.14
CA ARG A 189 9.69 1.65 13.43
C ARG A 189 9.19 0.33 14.01
N GLU A 190 8.33 0.38 15.02
CA GLU A 190 7.76 -0.82 15.63
C GLU A 190 6.94 -1.65 14.63
N THR A 191 6.14 -0.99 13.78
CA THR A 191 5.38 -1.65 12.72
C THR A 191 6.30 -2.41 11.78
N ILE A 192 7.30 -1.73 11.19
CA ILE A 192 8.20 -2.34 10.21
C ILE A 192 9.03 -3.48 10.84
N ILE A 193 9.59 -3.28 12.04
CA ILE A 193 10.37 -4.33 12.72
C ILE A 193 9.49 -5.55 13.00
N SER A 194 8.24 -5.36 13.44
CA SER A 194 7.32 -6.48 13.69
C SER A 194 6.99 -7.26 12.41
N LEU A 195 6.78 -6.56 11.28
CA LEU A 195 6.54 -7.18 9.99
C LEU A 195 7.73 -8.03 9.52
N PHE A 196 8.93 -7.48 9.62
CA PHE A 196 10.17 -8.18 9.27
C PHE A 196 10.36 -9.42 10.14
N ARG A 197 10.30 -9.28 11.47
CA ARG A 197 10.41 -10.41 12.40
C ARG A 197 9.45 -11.54 12.03
N ARG A 198 8.20 -11.21 11.71
CA ARG A 198 7.19 -12.23 11.40
C ARG A 198 7.39 -12.88 10.04
N SER A 199 7.76 -12.09 9.02
CA SER A 199 8.13 -12.64 7.70
C SER A 199 9.35 -13.57 7.76
N LEU A 200 10.21 -13.41 8.77
CA LEU A 200 11.40 -14.24 8.97
C LEU A 200 11.21 -15.41 9.93
N ALA A 201 10.02 -15.57 10.53
CA ALA A 201 9.77 -16.61 11.55
C ALA A 201 8.62 -17.56 11.20
N TYR A 202 7.58 -17.08 10.51
CA TYR A 202 6.36 -17.85 10.29
C TYR A 202 6.26 -18.49 8.91
N PRO A 203 6.40 -17.76 7.78
CA PRO A 203 6.08 -18.30 6.47
C PRO A 203 7.12 -19.31 5.96
N CYS A 204 6.83 -19.88 4.79
CA CYS A 204 7.68 -20.85 4.11
C CYS A 204 9.01 -20.27 3.61
N TYR A 205 9.06 -18.97 3.26
CA TYR A 205 10.26 -18.31 2.73
C TYR A 205 10.74 -17.18 3.66
N ARG A 206 11.71 -17.45 4.51
CA ARG A 206 12.19 -16.55 5.57
C ARG A 206 13.42 -15.80 5.11
N ASN A 207 13.22 -14.91 4.13
CA ASN A 207 14.31 -14.18 3.50
C ASN A 207 14.19 -12.67 3.71
N PHE A 208 15.27 -12.04 4.18
CA PHE A 208 15.29 -10.60 4.50
C PHE A 208 15.09 -9.71 3.27
N GLU A 209 15.69 -10.06 2.13
CA GLU A 209 15.54 -9.30 0.88
C GLU A 209 14.10 -9.39 0.36
N LEU A 210 13.47 -10.56 0.47
CA LEU A 210 12.05 -10.72 0.13
C LEU A 210 11.18 -9.76 0.97
N SER A 211 11.43 -9.66 2.28
CA SER A 211 10.73 -8.71 3.17
C SER A 211 10.96 -7.25 2.76
N GLN A 212 12.17 -6.89 2.33
CA GLN A 212 12.44 -5.55 1.77
C GLN A 212 11.65 -5.30 0.49
N LYS A 213 11.56 -6.28 -0.42
CA LYS A 213 10.73 -6.18 -1.63
C LYS A 213 9.24 -6.03 -1.33
N CYS A 214 8.74 -6.68 -0.28
CA CYS A 214 7.37 -6.48 0.17
C CYS A 214 7.14 -5.04 0.67
N LEU A 215 8.12 -4.45 1.38
CA LEU A 215 8.04 -3.06 1.82
C LEU A 215 8.04 -2.07 0.65
N GLU A 216 8.82 -2.35 -0.40
CA GLU A 216 8.78 -1.59 -1.67
C GLU A 216 7.39 -1.63 -2.32
N ASP A 217 6.70 -2.79 -2.31
CA ASP A 217 5.34 -2.89 -2.85
C ASP A 217 4.31 -2.10 -2.02
N VAL A 218 4.45 -2.08 -0.69
CA VAL A 218 3.59 -1.24 0.16
C VAL A 218 3.74 0.23 -0.23
N TYR A 219 4.97 0.68 -0.48
CA TYR A 219 5.20 2.03 -1.00
C TYR A 219 4.48 2.27 -2.33
N VAL A 220 4.57 1.32 -3.27
CA VAL A 220 3.88 1.40 -4.57
C VAL A 220 2.36 1.50 -4.41
N LEU A 221 1.77 0.65 -3.56
CA LEU A 221 0.33 0.66 -3.26
C LEU A 221 -0.12 1.99 -2.64
N MET A 222 0.63 2.50 -1.67
CA MET A 222 0.32 3.79 -1.06
C MET A 222 0.48 4.96 -2.04
N LYS A 223 1.42 4.88 -2.97
CA LYS A 223 1.61 5.91 -4.00
C LYS A 223 0.49 5.93 -5.03
N LEU A 224 -0.09 4.77 -5.36
CA LEU A 224 -1.30 4.66 -6.18
C LEU A 224 -2.55 5.25 -5.50
N GLY A 225 -2.53 5.38 -4.17
CA GLY A 225 -3.55 6.05 -3.38
C GLY A 225 -4.71 5.17 -2.94
N ARG A 226 -5.72 5.79 -2.32
CA ARG A 226 -6.82 5.09 -1.62
C ARG A 226 -7.58 4.07 -2.47
N ARG A 227 -7.70 4.30 -3.78
CA ARG A 227 -8.43 3.40 -4.68
C ARG A 227 -7.73 2.05 -4.83
N ALA A 228 -6.41 2.04 -5.02
CA ALA A 228 -5.65 0.79 -5.11
C ALA A 228 -5.65 0.06 -3.77
N ILE A 229 -5.50 0.80 -2.67
CA ILE A 229 -5.59 0.27 -1.31
C ILE A 229 -6.95 -0.40 -1.07
N LEU A 230 -8.05 0.24 -1.46
CA LEU A 230 -9.38 -0.34 -1.30
C LEU A 230 -9.55 -1.64 -2.09
N LYS A 231 -9.02 -1.73 -3.32
CA LYS A 231 -9.03 -2.99 -4.09
C LYS A 231 -8.28 -4.10 -3.34
N VAL A 232 -7.10 -3.81 -2.81
CA VAL A 232 -6.33 -4.76 -1.99
C VAL A 232 -7.09 -5.18 -0.74
N LEU A 233 -7.74 -4.25 -0.03
CA LEU A 233 -8.53 -4.55 1.15
C LEU A 233 -9.75 -5.43 0.83
N LEU A 234 -10.40 -5.19 -0.32
CA LEU A 234 -11.51 -6.03 -0.80
C LEU A 234 -11.03 -7.43 -1.19
N GLU A 235 -9.86 -7.55 -1.82
CA GLU A 235 -9.27 -8.85 -2.13
C GLU A 235 -8.92 -9.61 -0.86
N MET A 236 -8.26 -8.96 0.12
CA MET A 236 -8.03 -9.55 1.44
C MET A 236 -9.34 -9.96 2.10
N LYS A 237 -10.37 -9.11 2.04
CA LYS A 237 -11.68 -9.42 2.60
C LYS A 237 -12.27 -10.69 1.99
N ASP A 238 -12.17 -10.84 0.67
CA ASP A 238 -12.62 -12.03 -0.06
C ASP A 238 -11.85 -13.29 0.40
N ILE A 239 -10.52 -13.20 0.53
CA ILE A 239 -9.66 -14.29 1.03
C ILE A 239 -10.10 -14.75 2.41
N PHE A 240 -10.34 -13.82 3.33
CA PHE A 240 -10.74 -14.15 4.70
C PHE A 240 -12.18 -14.64 4.78
N ASP A 241 -13.14 -14.03 4.07
CA ASP A 241 -14.54 -14.44 4.06
C ASP A 241 -14.73 -15.89 3.59
N HIS A 242 -13.89 -16.36 2.66
CA HIS A 242 -13.90 -17.74 2.15
C HIS A 242 -13.06 -18.73 2.98
N SER A 243 -12.51 -18.30 4.12
CA SER A 243 -11.78 -19.19 5.03
C SER A 243 -12.68 -19.69 6.15
N ASP A 244 -12.76 -21.01 6.31
CA ASP A 244 -13.54 -21.66 7.38
C ASP A 244 -13.13 -21.24 8.79
N VAL A 245 -11.87 -20.84 8.97
CA VAL A 245 -11.28 -20.50 10.28
C VAL A 245 -11.09 -18.99 10.43
N TYR A 246 -10.66 -18.30 9.37
CA TYR A 246 -10.19 -16.92 9.46
C TYR A 246 -11.27 -15.87 9.13
N TYR A 247 -12.47 -16.26 8.68
CA TYR A 247 -13.55 -15.32 8.31
C TYR A 247 -13.89 -14.28 9.39
N ILE A 248 -13.64 -14.59 10.67
CA ILE A 248 -13.87 -13.64 11.75
C ILE A 248 -13.10 -12.33 11.55
N TYR A 249 -11.86 -12.39 11.04
CA TYR A 249 -11.01 -11.22 10.80
C TYR A 249 -11.51 -10.33 9.67
N SER A 250 -12.26 -10.90 8.72
CA SER A 250 -12.99 -10.11 7.74
C SER A 250 -14.00 -9.19 8.44
N LYS A 251 -14.77 -9.73 9.40
CA LYS A 251 -15.82 -8.99 10.09
C LYS A 251 -15.32 -7.97 11.10
N ILE A 252 -14.28 -8.32 11.87
CA ILE A 252 -13.79 -7.46 12.97
C ILE A 252 -12.73 -6.44 12.53
N TRP A 253 -12.11 -6.60 11.35
CA TRP A 253 -11.08 -5.69 10.85
C TRP A 253 -11.32 -5.25 9.41
N LEU A 254 -11.40 -6.17 8.45
CA LEU A 254 -11.35 -5.80 7.03
C LEU A 254 -12.58 -5.01 6.58
N ASP A 255 -13.78 -5.34 7.09
CA ASP A 255 -14.99 -4.56 6.86
C ASP A 255 -14.79 -3.10 7.28
N ASP A 256 -14.28 -2.87 8.49
CA ASP A 256 -14.08 -1.52 9.02
C ASP A 256 -12.96 -0.77 8.28
N TYR A 257 -11.88 -1.44 7.88
CA TYR A 257 -10.84 -0.84 7.04
C TYR A 257 -11.36 -0.47 5.64
N CYS A 258 -12.22 -1.29 5.03
CA CYS A 258 -12.84 -0.98 3.75
C CYS A 258 -13.74 0.26 3.84
N ILE A 259 -14.58 0.35 4.88
CA ILE A 259 -15.49 1.50 5.08
C ILE A 259 -14.67 2.75 5.40
N TRP A 260 -13.68 2.64 6.30
CA TRP A 260 -12.79 3.75 6.65
C TRP A 260 -12.01 4.27 5.43
N CYS A 261 -11.49 3.38 4.58
CA CYS A 261 -10.78 3.74 3.36
C CYS A 261 -11.65 4.49 2.36
N GLN A 262 -12.96 4.20 2.32
CA GLN A 262 -13.92 4.89 1.45
C GLN A 262 -14.33 6.26 1.98
N THR A 263 -14.42 6.42 3.30
CA THR A 263 -15.12 7.57 3.91
C THR A 263 -14.21 8.58 4.61
N LYS A 264 -13.14 8.13 5.28
CA LYS A 264 -12.32 8.99 6.18
C LYS A 264 -10.83 9.00 5.83
N ALA A 265 -10.32 8.04 5.08
CA ALA A 265 -8.90 7.98 4.73
C ALA A 265 -8.48 9.17 3.86
N SER A 266 -7.31 9.75 4.17
CA SER A 266 -6.76 10.92 3.51
C SER A 266 -5.59 10.56 2.62
N ASP A 267 -5.72 10.81 1.31
CA ASP A 267 -4.62 10.59 0.34
C ASP A 267 -3.38 11.43 0.66
N LYS A 268 -3.52 12.57 1.35
CA LYS A 268 -2.38 13.36 1.80
C LYS A 268 -1.57 12.61 2.86
N VAL A 269 -2.25 12.01 3.83
CA VAL A 269 -1.61 11.23 4.90
C VAL A 269 -1.01 9.94 4.35
N ILE A 270 -1.72 9.24 3.47
CA ILE A 270 -1.22 8.03 2.79
C ILE A 270 0.08 8.34 2.02
N ARG A 271 0.10 9.42 1.23
CA ARG A 271 1.31 9.84 0.50
C ARG A 271 2.46 10.23 1.43
N SER A 272 2.16 10.93 2.53
CA SER A 272 3.17 11.27 3.53
C SER A 272 3.76 10.02 4.18
N LEU A 273 2.93 9.02 4.50
CA LEU A 273 3.39 7.75 5.07
C LEU A 273 4.21 6.95 4.06
N ALA A 274 3.79 6.93 2.79
CA ALA A 274 4.55 6.31 1.71
C ALA A 274 5.97 6.90 1.61
N HIS A 275 6.09 8.23 1.67
CA HIS A 275 7.40 8.88 1.64
C HIS A 275 8.29 8.49 2.84
N GLN A 276 7.71 8.41 4.03
CA GLN A 276 8.43 7.95 5.23
C GLN A 276 8.88 6.49 5.10
N LEU A 277 8.01 5.61 4.60
CA LEU A 277 8.32 4.20 4.34
C LEU A 277 9.47 4.04 3.33
N HIS A 278 9.45 4.81 2.24
CA HIS A 278 10.48 4.72 1.20
C HIS A 278 11.88 5.10 1.70
N HIS A 279 11.98 6.05 2.61
CA HIS A 279 13.26 6.49 3.18
C HIS A 279 13.69 5.66 4.38
N TYR A 280 12.81 4.80 4.91
CA TYR A 280 13.12 3.98 6.07
C TYR A 280 13.98 2.78 5.64
N LYS A 281 15.26 2.80 6.01
CA LYS A 281 16.17 1.66 5.81
C LYS A 281 16.13 0.76 7.03
N VAL A 282 15.71 -0.49 6.84
CA VAL A 282 15.72 -1.52 7.88
C VAL A 282 17.10 -2.15 7.93
N SER A 283 17.77 -2.08 9.09
CA SER A 283 18.99 -2.83 9.34
C SER A 283 18.66 -4.23 9.87
N LYS A 284 19.50 -5.23 9.57
CA LYS A 284 19.37 -6.58 10.16
C LYS A 284 19.55 -6.54 11.68
N SER A 285 20.42 -5.65 12.16
CA SER A 285 20.62 -5.39 13.60
C SER A 285 19.35 -4.89 14.31
N ASP A 286 18.44 -4.20 13.61
CA ASP A 286 17.20 -3.67 14.21
C ASP A 286 16.17 -4.78 14.52
N ILE A 287 16.32 -5.96 13.92
CA ILE A 287 15.39 -7.08 14.09
C ILE A 287 15.49 -7.68 15.50
N GLY A 288 16.63 -7.51 16.17
CA GLY A 288 16.89 -8.06 17.49
C GLY A 288 17.25 -9.55 17.49
N TRP A 289 17.66 -10.07 16.33
CA TRP A 289 18.24 -11.40 16.15
C TRP A 289 19.61 -11.26 15.49
N HIS A 290 20.51 -12.21 15.73
CA HIS A 290 21.88 -12.22 15.23
C HIS A 290 21.98 -12.62 13.74
N LEU A 291 21.15 -12.03 12.88
CA LEU A 291 21.01 -12.44 11.47
C LEU A 291 22.33 -12.34 10.70
N GLU A 292 23.10 -11.26 10.91
CA GLU A 292 24.38 -11.05 10.23
C GLU A 292 25.42 -12.11 10.64
N GLU A 293 25.45 -12.49 11.91
CA GLU A 293 26.34 -13.53 12.42
C GLU A 293 25.96 -14.90 11.82
N TYR A 294 24.66 -15.21 11.77
CA TYR A 294 24.17 -16.47 11.16
C TYR A 294 24.53 -16.57 9.68
N GLU A 295 24.36 -15.49 8.92
CA GLU A 295 24.72 -15.44 7.50
C GLU A 295 26.22 -15.58 7.29
N GLN A 296 27.03 -14.92 8.12
CA GLN A 296 28.48 -15.01 8.02
C GLN A 296 28.96 -16.45 8.28
N LEU A 297 28.48 -17.09 9.36
CA LEU A 297 28.82 -18.48 9.68
C LEU A 297 28.45 -19.43 8.52
N ALA A 298 27.27 -19.25 7.93
CA ALA A 298 26.82 -20.07 6.81
C ALA A 298 27.71 -19.94 5.56
N LEU A 299 28.19 -18.73 5.26
CA LEU A 299 29.12 -18.49 4.16
C LEU A 299 30.50 -19.09 4.44
N GLU A 300 30.99 -18.99 5.68
CA GLU A 300 32.26 -19.59 6.09
C GLU A 300 32.21 -21.13 5.96
N ASP A 301 31.14 -21.77 6.46
CA ASP A 301 30.93 -23.22 6.32
C ASP A 301 30.88 -23.66 4.86
N GLN A 302 30.26 -22.87 3.97
CA GLN A 302 30.24 -23.16 2.53
C GLN A 302 31.64 -23.09 1.90
N THR A 303 32.52 -22.21 2.38
CA THR A 303 33.87 -22.08 1.83
C THR A 303 34.84 -23.14 2.35
N MET A 304 34.55 -23.76 3.49
CA MET A 304 35.38 -24.80 4.11
C MET A 304 35.04 -26.23 3.68
N GLY A 305 33.83 -26.46 3.14
CA GLY A 305 33.36 -27.76 2.64
C GLY A 305 33.62 -27.98 1.15
#